data_AF-A0A7V9CCL1-F1
#
_entry.id   AF-A0A7V9CCL1-F1
#
_cell.length_a   1.000
_cell.length_b   1.000
_cell.length_c   1.000
_cell.angle_alpha   90.00
_cell.angle_beta   90.00
_cell.angle_gamma   90.00
#
_symmetry.space_group_name_H-M   'P 1'
#
loop_
_entity.id
_entity.type
_entity.pdbx_description
1 polymer ?
#
loop_
_entity_poly.entity_id
_entity_poly.type
_entity_poly.pdbx_seq_one_letter_code
_entity_poly.pdbx_strand_id
1 'polypeptide(L)'
;MTRRSPLAAAALLAILSLGLVGGAPTVDAAPDLKEPPTQSKPPSGFERSARQVIAIAARTDEVQAERRRRRGLEPTAYTKGPGRWQVGYFAGDKERAQVIVDDRSGAVLEAWTGPQVAWSMARGYEGAFGRKLN
;
A
#
# COMPACT_ATOMS: atom_id res chain seq x y z
N MET A 1 16.71 63.59 -6.21
CA MET A 1 16.82 62.31 -5.47
C MET A 1 16.41 61.16 -6.39
N THR A 2 17.27 60.13 -6.47
CA THR A 2 16.98 58.71 -6.81
C THR A 2 16.31 58.35 -8.15
N ARG A 3 17.12 58.01 -9.18
CA ARG A 3 17.47 56.65 -9.70
C ARG A 3 16.46 56.12 -10.76
N ARG A 4 16.79 56.25 -12.05
CA ARG A 4 17.47 55.28 -12.96
C ARG A 4 16.50 54.28 -13.63
N SER A 5 16.25 54.52 -14.93
CA SER A 5 15.72 53.65 -16.00
C SER A 5 16.62 52.41 -16.24
N PRO A 6 16.47 51.63 -17.34
CA PRO A 6 15.33 51.02 -18.06
C PRO A 6 15.58 49.49 -18.23
N LEU A 7 14.81 48.81 -19.11
CA LEU A 7 15.25 47.76 -20.06
C LEU A 7 14.32 46.55 -20.13
N ALA A 8 13.68 46.45 -21.28
CA ALA A 8 13.17 45.22 -21.86
C ALA A 8 14.31 44.29 -22.29
N ALA A 9 14.20 43.02 -21.96
CA ALA A 9 14.87 41.85 -22.51
C ALA A 9 14.12 40.63 -21.90
N ALA A 10 13.87 39.48 -22.51
CA ALA A 10 14.50 38.85 -23.65
C ALA A 10 13.61 37.68 -24.15
N ALA A 11 13.80 37.37 -25.44
CA ALA A 11 14.05 36.02 -25.99
C ALA A 11 12.97 34.92 -25.97
N LEU A 12 12.60 34.50 -27.19
CA LEU A 12 12.07 33.17 -27.54
C LEU A 12 13.06 32.06 -27.20
N LEU A 13 12.56 30.92 -26.70
CA LEU A 13 13.20 29.61 -26.88
C LEU A 13 12.12 28.52 -26.98
N ALA A 14 12.13 27.83 -28.11
CA ALA A 14 11.30 26.67 -28.43
C ALA A 14 11.68 25.47 -27.53
N ILE A 15 10.69 24.74 -27.03
CA ILE A 15 10.92 23.49 -26.28
C ILE A 15 10.41 22.31 -27.11
N LEU A 16 11.36 21.44 -27.38
CA LEU A 16 11.29 20.12 -28.00
C LEU A 16 10.42 19.18 -27.16
N SER A 17 9.28 18.73 -27.68
CA SER A 17 8.42 17.77 -26.98
C SER A 17 9.00 16.35 -27.09
N LEU A 18 9.73 15.92 -26.06
CA LEU A 18 10.16 14.54 -25.88
C LEU A 18 8.95 13.67 -25.55
N GLY A 19 8.74 12.59 -26.30
CA GLY A 19 7.62 11.68 -26.16
C GLY A 19 7.57 11.00 -24.79
N LEU A 20 6.43 11.14 -24.11
CA LEU A 20 6.10 10.37 -22.91
C LEU A 20 5.44 9.06 -23.36
N VAL A 21 6.17 7.94 -23.27
CA VAL A 21 5.55 6.61 -23.23
C VAL A 21 4.81 6.52 -21.89
N GLY A 22 3.52 6.88 -21.91
CA GLY A 22 2.64 6.72 -20.77
C GLY A 22 2.26 5.25 -20.62
N GLY A 23 2.92 4.54 -19.71
CA GLY A 23 2.36 3.31 -19.15
C GLY A 23 1.11 3.67 -18.36
N ALA A 24 -0.06 3.24 -18.81
CA ALA A 24 -1.31 3.44 -18.08
C ALA A 24 -1.24 2.72 -16.71
N PRO A 25 -1.74 3.30 -15.62
CA PRO A 25 -1.85 2.59 -14.36
C PRO A 25 -2.88 1.47 -14.52
N THR A 26 -2.46 0.24 -14.26
CA THR A 26 -3.35 -0.91 -14.14
C THR A 26 -4.33 -0.64 -13.00
N VAL A 27 -5.60 -0.45 -13.36
CA VAL A 27 -6.75 -0.46 -12.45
C VAL A 27 -6.65 -1.71 -11.58
N ASP A 28 -6.77 -1.55 -10.26
CA ASP A 28 -6.62 -2.58 -9.23
C ASP A 28 -7.53 -3.78 -9.56
N ALA A 29 -6.96 -4.79 -10.22
CA ALA A 29 -7.64 -6.07 -10.41
C ALA A 29 -7.98 -6.60 -9.01
N ALA A 30 -9.18 -7.16 -8.83
CA ALA A 30 -9.59 -7.75 -7.56
C ALA A 30 -8.41 -8.54 -6.97
N PRO A 31 -7.95 -8.22 -5.76
CA PRO A 31 -6.65 -8.69 -5.30
C PRO A 31 -6.69 -10.22 -5.31
N ASP A 32 -5.69 -10.84 -5.97
CA ASP A 32 -5.51 -12.29 -6.02
C ASP A 32 -5.12 -12.80 -4.62
N LEU A 33 -6.08 -12.74 -3.70
CA LEU A 33 -5.97 -13.19 -2.32
C LEU A 33 -6.38 -14.66 -2.28
N LYS A 34 -5.43 -15.50 -1.90
CA LYS A 34 -5.68 -16.93 -1.72
C LYS A 34 -5.35 -17.32 -0.29
N GLU A 35 -6.26 -18.02 0.35
CA GLU A 35 -5.98 -18.63 1.64
C GLU A 35 -4.98 -19.78 1.47
N PRO A 36 -3.94 -19.87 2.33
CA PRO A 36 -2.99 -20.95 2.26
C PRO A 36 -3.65 -22.26 2.71
N PRO A 37 -3.28 -23.41 2.10
CA PRO A 37 -3.88 -24.71 2.45
C PRO A 37 -3.59 -25.14 3.89
N THR A 38 -2.54 -24.61 4.50
CA THR A 38 -2.21 -24.84 5.91
C THR A 38 -1.63 -23.59 6.54
N GLN A 39 -1.74 -23.47 7.87
CA GLN A 39 -1.13 -22.35 8.58
C GLN A 39 0.37 -22.53 8.87
N SER A 40 0.86 -23.77 8.91
CA SER A 40 2.20 -24.11 9.41
C SER A 40 3.22 -24.41 8.33
N LYS A 41 2.79 -24.79 7.13
CA LYS A 41 3.69 -25.05 5.99
C LYS A 41 3.54 -23.94 4.95
N PRO A 42 4.64 -23.42 4.39
CA PRO A 42 4.57 -22.50 3.27
C PRO A 42 3.80 -23.11 2.08
N PRO A 43 2.92 -22.35 1.42
CA PRO A 43 2.33 -22.74 0.14
C PRO A 43 3.39 -22.93 -0.94
N SER A 44 3.03 -23.60 -2.04
CA SER A 44 3.93 -23.75 -3.18
C SER A 44 4.40 -22.39 -3.71
N GLY A 45 5.72 -22.21 -3.85
CA GLY A 45 6.33 -20.96 -4.32
C GLY A 45 6.51 -19.88 -3.25
N PHE A 46 6.25 -20.19 -1.97
CA PHE A 46 6.48 -19.30 -0.84
C PHE A 46 7.49 -19.90 0.15
N GLU A 47 8.29 -19.04 0.79
CA GLU A 47 9.27 -19.41 1.81
C GLU A 47 8.68 -19.36 3.22
N ARG A 48 7.70 -18.49 3.47
CA ARG A 48 7.07 -18.33 4.79
C ARG A 48 5.71 -19.01 4.87
N SER A 49 5.38 -19.47 6.08
CA SER A 49 4.06 -19.97 6.45
C SER A 49 3.13 -18.86 6.91
N ALA A 50 1.82 -19.10 6.87
CA ALA A 50 0.80 -18.19 7.39
C ALA A 50 1.11 -17.77 8.84
N ARG A 51 1.50 -18.72 9.68
CA ARG A 51 1.84 -18.46 11.09
C ARG A 51 3.05 -17.52 11.23
N GLN A 52 4.06 -17.68 10.40
CA GLN A 52 5.24 -16.80 10.41
C GLN A 52 4.86 -15.37 10.00
N VAL A 53 4.09 -15.20 8.92
CA VAL A 53 3.71 -13.85 8.47
C VAL A 53 2.72 -13.17 9.43
N ILE A 54 1.82 -13.92 10.07
CA ILE A 54 0.96 -13.40 11.14
C ILE A 54 1.81 -12.92 12.32
N ALA A 55 2.85 -13.67 12.70
CA ALA A 55 3.74 -13.29 13.80
C ALA A 55 4.58 -12.04 13.46
N ILE A 56 4.99 -11.88 12.20
CA ILE A 56 5.67 -10.67 11.71
C ILE A 56 4.71 -9.48 11.75
N ALA A 57 3.54 -9.61 11.09
CA ALA A 57 2.55 -8.56 10.99
C ALA A 57 2.02 -8.12 12.37
N ALA A 58 1.94 -9.05 13.33
CA ALA A 58 1.46 -8.75 14.67
C ALA A 58 2.38 -7.79 15.44
N ARG A 59 3.63 -7.59 15.00
CA ARG A 59 4.59 -6.70 15.66
C ARG A 59 4.51 -5.25 15.19
N THR A 60 3.70 -4.97 14.17
CA THR A 60 3.49 -3.60 13.66
C THR A 60 2.77 -2.72 14.69
N ASP A 61 3.11 -1.44 14.74
CA ASP A 61 2.51 -0.49 15.68
C ASP A 61 1.01 -0.32 15.40
N GLU A 62 0.61 -0.39 14.14
CA GLU A 62 -0.76 -0.41 13.64
C GLU A 62 -1.58 -1.51 14.31
N VAL A 63 -1.13 -2.76 14.19
CA VAL A 63 -1.83 -3.91 14.76
C VAL A 63 -1.84 -3.83 16.28
N GLN A 64 -0.74 -3.42 16.91
CA GLN A 64 -0.66 -3.26 18.35
C GLN A 64 -1.60 -2.15 18.86
N ALA A 65 -1.72 -1.03 18.15
CA ALA A 65 -2.68 0.02 18.48
C ALA A 65 -4.13 -0.49 18.41
N GLU A 66 -4.46 -1.26 17.37
CA GLU A 66 -5.78 -1.85 17.23
C GLU A 66 -6.07 -2.88 18.33
N ARG A 67 -5.09 -3.71 18.73
CA ARG A 67 -5.21 -4.64 19.87
C ARG A 67 -5.40 -3.94 21.21
N ARG A 68 -4.82 -2.76 21.40
CA ARG A 68 -5.03 -1.94 22.60
C ARG A 68 -6.45 -1.36 22.65
N ARG A 69 -7.02 -1.02 21.50
CA ARG A 69 -8.36 -0.39 21.40
C ARG A 69 -9.51 -1.39 21.49
N ARG A 70 -9.31 -2.65 21.08
CA ARG A 70 -10.38 -3.65 21.06
C ARG A 70 -9.89 -5.06 21.36
N ARG A 71 -10.78 -5.87 21.92
CA ARG A 71 -10.57 -7.31 22.11
C ARG A 71 -11.07 -8.08 20.88
N GLY A 72 -10.64 -9.34 20.75
CA GLY A 72 -11.11 -10.22 19.67
C GLY A 72 -10.60 -9.85 18.28
N LEU A 73 -9.35 -9.38 18.17
CA LEU A 73 -8.74 -9.07 16.88
C LEU A 73 -8.09 -10.33 16.29
N GLU A 74 -8.78 -10.94 15.33
CA GLU A 74 -8.45 -12.23 14.71
C GLU A 74 -7.65 -12.04 13.41
N PRO A 75 -6.46 -12.66 13.28
CA PRO A 75 -5.67 -12.56 12.05
C PRO A 75 -6.08 -13.60 11.01
N THR A 76 -6.13 -13.18 9.75
CA THR A 76 -6.21 -14.08 8.58
C THR A 76 -5.13 -13.71 7.59
N ALA A 77 -4.36 -14.70 7.14
CA ALA A 77 -3.29 -14.51 6.17
C ALA A 77 -3.68 -15.05 4.80
N TYR A 78 -3.35 -14.28 3.77
CA TYR A 78 -3.59 -14.57 2.37
C TYR A 78 -2.28 -14.40 1.61
N THR A 79 -2.04 -15.22 0.60
CA THR A 79 -1.05 -14.90 -0.43
C THR A 79 -1.63 -13.84 -1.37
N LYS A 80 -0.81 -12.89 -1.83
CA LYS A 80 -1.23 -11.77 -2.68
C LYS A 80 -0.38 -11.73 -3.95
N GLY A 81 -0.70 -12.62 -4.88
CA GLY A 81 0.18 -12.91 -6.01
C GLY A 81 1.56 -13.43 -5.56
N PRO A 82 2.54 -13.51 -6.48
CA PRO A 82 3.86 -14.05 -6.17
C PRO A 82 4.63 -13.23 -5.12
N GLY A 83 5.23 -13.91 -4.15
CA GLY A 83 6.22 -13.32 -3.22
C GLY A 83 5.66 -12.34 -2.19
N ARG A 84 4.33 -12.19 -2.06
CA ARG A 84 3.71 -11.29 -1.09
C ARG A 84 2.62 -11.96 -0.29
N TRP A 85 2.56 -11.57 0.97
CA TRP A 85 1.49 -11.92 1.89
C TRP A 85 0.69 -10.69 2.26
N GLN A 86 -0.61 -10.88 2.48
CA GLN A 86 -1.49 -9.92 3.13
C GLN A 86 -2.04 -10.56 4.40
N VAL A 87 -1.88 -9.88 5.54
CA VAL A 87 -2.49 -10.29 6.81
C VAL A 87 -3.55 -9.27 7.17
N GLY A 88 -4.81 -9.69 7.12
CA GLY A 88 -5.95 -8.92 7.63
C GLY A 88 -6.19 -9.23 9.10
N TYR A 89 -6.59 -8.23 9.87
CA TYR A 89 -6.96 -8.35 11.28
C TYR A 89 -8.40 -7.90 11.48
N PHE A 90 -9.26 -8.83 11.90
CA PHE A 90 -10.70 -8.68 11.90
C PHE A 90 -11.28 -8.60 13.31
N ALA A 91 -12.34 -7.82 13.47
CA ALA A 91 -13.16 -7.82 14.67
C ALA A 91 -14.61 -8.07 14.25
N GLY A 92 -15.05 -9.33 14.35
CA GLY A 92 -16.19 -9.83 13.56
C GLY A 92 -15.90 -9.69 12.07
N ASP A 93 -16.88 -9.26 11.28
CA ASP A 93 -16.73 -9.16 9.81
C ASP A 93 -15.98 -7.90 9.34
N LYS A 94 -15.48 -7.08 10.26
CA LYS A 94 -14.82 -5.81 9.93
C LYS A 94 -13.31 -5.94 10.01
N GLU A 95 -12.63 -5.81 8.88
CA GLU A 95 -11.17 -5.67 8.82
C GLU A 95 -10.77 -4.32 9.44
N ARG A 96 -9.81 -4.35 10.37
CA ARG A 96 -9.39 -3.19 11.16
C ARG A 96 -7.95 -2.79 10.97
N ALA A 97 -7.11 -3.77 10.67
CA ALA A 97 -5.75 -3.54 10.22
C ALA A 97 -5.43 -4.51 9.08
N GLN A 98 -4.56 -4.08 8.19
CA GLN A 98 -4.06 -4.87 7.09
C GLN A 98 -2.56 -4.65 6.96
N VAL A 99 -1.80 -5.72 6.80
CA VAL A 99 -0.35 -5.66 6.68
C VAL A 99 0.09 -6.44 5.44
N ILE A 100 0.95 -5.84 4.61
CA ILE A 100 1.59 -6.50 3.49
C ILE A 100 3.01 -6.88 3.89
N VAL A 101 3.37 -8.15 3.70
CA VAL A 101 4.68 -8.71 4.08
C VAL A 101 5.33 -9.32 2.85
N ASP A 102 6.60 -8.99 2.63
CA ASP A 102 7.43 -9.64 1.62
C ASP A 102 7.76 -11.07 2.06
N ASP A 103 7.49 -12.05 1.19
CA ASP A 103 7.62 -13.46 1.53
C ASP A 103 9.05 -13.90 1.79
N ARG A 104 10.05 -13.32 1.11
CA ARG A 104 11.44 -13.78 1.14
C ARG A 104 12.27 -13.11 2.23
N SER A 105 12.15 -11.80 2.39
CA SER A 105 12.84 -11.04 3.43
C SER A 105 12.07 -11.01 4.74
N GLY A 106 10.73 -11.12 4.70
CA GLY A 106 9.87 -10.90 5.86
C GLY A 106 9.71 -9.43 6.23
N ALA A 107 10.14 -8.51 5.35
CA ALA A 107 9.94 -7.10 5.52
C ALA A 107 8.43 -6.76 5.49
N VAL A 108 8.00 -5.90 6.41
CA VAL A 108 6.69 -5.27 6.32
C VAL A 108 6.78 -4.21 5.23
N LEU A 109 6.07 -4.43 4.13
CA LEU A 109 6.01 -3.50 2.99
C LEU A 109 5.01 -2.39 3.25
N GLU A 110 3.89 -2.73 3.89
CA GLU A 110 2.81 -1.80 4.20
C GLU A 110 2.08 -2.22 5.47
N ALA A 111 1.59 -1.26 6.25
CA ALA A 111 0.69 -1.50 7.37
C ALA A 111 -0.37 -0.38 7.43
N TRP A 112 -1.65 -0.76 7.50
CA TRP A 112 -2.76 0.17 7.41
C TRP A 112 -3.78 -0.09 8.51
N THR A 113 -4.42 0.97 8.99
CA THR A 113 -5.57 0.92 9.92
C THR A 113 -6.68 1.87 9.45
N GLY A 114 -7.87 1.75 10.05
CA GLY A 114 -8.95 2.71 9.83
C GLY A 114 -9.47 2.71 8.38
N PRO A 115 -9.90 3.86 7.83
CA PRO A 115 -10.47 3.94 6.48
C PRO A 115 -9.56 3.40 5.37
N GLN A 116 -8.23 3.44 5.57
CA GLN A 116 -7.24 2.97 4.60
C GLN A 116 -7.25 1.45 4.40
N VAL A 117 -7.82 0.70 5.36
CA VAL A 117 -8.05 -0.75 5.21
C VAL A 117 -9.12 -1.00 4.17
N ALA A 118 -10.26 -0.30 4.26
CA ALA A 118 -11.39 -0.45 3.36
C ALA A 118 -11.21 0.26 2.01
N TRP A 119 -10.37 1.30 1.95
CA TRP A 119 -10.17 2.11 0.75
C TRP A 119 -8.68 2.20 0.39
N SER A 120 -8.22 1.33 -0.52
CA SER A 120 -6.83 1.34 -1.00
C SER A 120 -6.41 2.68 -1.61
N MET A 121 -7.34 3.44 -2.20
CA MET A 121 -7.05 4.79 -2.70
C MET A 121 -6.66 5.74 -1.55
N ALA A 122 -7.22 5.61 -0.35
CA ALA A 122 -6.82 6.46 0.78
C ALA A 122 -5.37 6.22 1.26
N ARG A 123 -4.65 5.25 0.67
CA ARG A 123 -3.23 4.95 0.95
C ARG A 123 -2.27 5.87 0.21
N GLY A 124 -2.77 6.74 -0.68
CA GLY A 124 -1.96 7.75 -1.36
C GLY A 124 -1.19 7.25 -2.58
N TYR A 125 -1.54 6.09 -3.13
CA TYR A 125 -1.04 5.63 -4.42
C TYR A 125 -1.44 6.61 -5.54
N GLU A 126 -0.58 6.77 -6.55
CA GLU A 126 -0.82 7.68 -7.69
C GLU A 126 -2.15 7.33 -8.38
N GLY A 127 -3.16 8.21 -8.25
CA GLY A 127 -4.55 7.95 -8.68
C GLY A 127 -5.60 8.00 -7.56
N ALA A 128 -5.17 8.11 -6.30
CA ALA A 128 -6.01 8.34 -5.14
C ALA A 128 -6.66 9.74 -5.12
N PHE A 129 -7.85 9.86 -5.71
CA PHE A 129 -8.67 11.08 -5.84
C PHE A 129 -8.07 12.27 -6.60
N GLY A 130 -8.75 12.60 -7.71
CA GLY A 130 -9.13 13.96 -8.06
C GLY A 130 -8.03 15.01 -8.15
N ARG A 131 -7.21 14.95 -9.22
CA ARG A 131 -6.62 16.21 -9.69
C ARG A 131 -7.71 17.08 -10.30
N LYS A 132 -7.88 18.25 -9.69
CA LYS A 132 -8.74 19.40 -10.00
C LYS A 132 -10.22 19.28 -9.61
N LEU A 133 -10.53 19.89 -8.46
CA LEU A 133 -11.69 20.77 -8.39
C LEU A 133 -11.34 22.02 -9.21
N ASN A 134 -12.04 22.26 -10.32
CA ASN A 134 -12.10 23.58 -10.96
C ASN A 134 -13.34 24.30 -10.41
#